data_AF-A0A2S6SQ54-F1
#
_entry.id   AF-A0A2S6SQ54-F1
#
_cell.length_a   1.000
_cell.length_b   1.000
_cell.length_c   1.000
_cell.angle_alpha   90.00
_cell.angle_beta   90.00
_cell.angle_gamma   90.00
#
_symmetry.space_group_name_H-M   'P 1'
#
loop_
_entity.id
_entity.type
_entity.pdbx_description
1 polymer ?
#
loop_
_entity_poly.entity_id
_entity_poly.type
_entity_poly.pdbx_seq_one_letter_code
_entity_poly.pdbx_strand_id
1 'polypeptide(L)'
;MKITASLKKYILIILISILTFSLNAQNKGEVTGFNIPRFVSIKSDDSNLRVGPSMNYPILIKYIQKNMPLEIVDEYDVWRQVKDFHNQTGWIHKSLLKGDRYVIISYQNLQKYNLHNQPNGKIIGLINKNNIVELKKCLIDWCLINYDGNLGWILKKNLWGVYKKEIYNINHTQPIIELYWKINESISKYIIPLIYNK
;
A
#
# COMPACT_ATOMS: atom_id res chain seq x y z
N MET A 1 -18.50 50.94 -0.90
CA MET A 1 -18.68 50.07 0.29
C MET A 1 -17.34 50.03 1.05
N LYS A 2 -17.21 50.79 2.15
CA LYS A 2 -15.93 50.92 2.89
C LYS A 2 -15.82 49.76 3.89
N ILE A 3 -14.94 48.81 3.61
CA ILE A 3 -14.59 47.74 4.55
C ILE A 3 -13.92 48.41 5.77
N THR A 4 -14.53 48.31 6.94
CA THR A 4 -14.00 48.89 8.18
C THR A 4 -12.68 48.24 8.56
N ALA A 5 -11.76 48.98 9.18
CA ALA A 5 -10.40 48.51 9.49
C ALA A 5 -10.38 47.22 10.33
N SER A 6 -11.42 47.00 11.15
CA SER A 6 -11.64 45.78 11.93
C SER A 6 -11.88 44.55 11.04
N LEU A 7 -12.71 44.69 9.99
CA LEU A 7 -13.05 43.58 9.08
C LEU A 7 -11.85 43.14 8.24
N LYS A 8 -10.98 44.09 7.84
CA LYS A 8 -9.69 43.77 7.17
C LYS A 8 -8.75 42.96 8.07
N LYS A 9 -8.74 43.22 9.39
CA LYS A 9 -7.92 42.50 10.36
C LYS A 9 -8.36 41.04 10.51
N TYR A 10 -9.67 40.80 10.57
CA TYR A 10 -10.22 39.43 10.61
C TYR A 10 -10.02 38.66 9.30
N ILE A 11 -10.18 39.32 8.14
CA ILE A 11 -9.86 38.71 6.84
C ILE A 11 -8.37 38.33 6.76
N LEU A 12 -7.47 39.19 7.25
CA LEU A 12 -6.02 38.91 7.27
C LEU A 12 -5.67 37.74 8.21
N ILE A 13 -6.31 37.65 9.38
CA ILE A 13 -6.12 36.53 10.33
C ILE A 13 -6.65 35.21 9.75
N ILE A 14 -7.79 35.22 9.06
CA ILE A 14 -8.32 34.04 8.35
C ILE A 14 -7.39 33.62 7.21
N LEU A 15 -6.84 34.57 6.45
CA LEU A 15 -5.88 34.28 5.38
C LEU A 15 -4.59 33.62 5.91
N ILE A 16 -4.09 34.08 7.05
CA ILE A 16 -2.89 33.52 7.72
C ILE A 16 -3.17 32.13 8.31
N SER A 17 -4.37 31.90 8.84
CA SER A 17 -4.84 30.58 9.33
C SER A 17 -4.99 29.55 8.20
N ILE A 18 -5.37 30.00 7.00
CA ILE A 18 -5.46 29.11 5.82
C ILE A 18 -4.06 28.79 5.26
N LEU A 19 -3.05 29.63 5.49
CA LEU A 19 -1.67 29.41 5.02
C LEU A 19 -0.89 28.35 5.82
N THR A 20 -1.40 27.87 6.95
CA THR A 20 -0.84 26.68 7.63
C THR A 20 -1.38 25.38 7.02
N PHE A 21 -1.44 25.30 5.68
CA PHE A 21 -1.64 24.03 5.00
C PHE A 21 -0.43 23.14 5.29
N SER A 22 -0.68 22.05 6.03
CA SER A 22 0.35 21.11 6.44
C SER A 22 1.17 20.63 5.24
N LEU A 23 2.44 20.99 5.19
CA LEU A 23 3.43 20.30 4.38
C LEU A 23 3.56 18.89 4.97
N ASN A 24 2.81 17.93 4.42
CA ASN A 24 3.09 16.52 4.66
C ASN A 24 4.43 16.21 4.00
N ALA A 25 5.52 16.40 4.74
CA ALA A 25 6.84 15.94 4.34
C ALA A 25 6.75 14.42 4.12
N GLN A 26 6.81 14.00 2.85
CA GLN A 26 6.95 12.58 2.55
C GLN A 26 8.33 12.17 3.06
N ASN A 27 8.38 11.29 4.06
CA ASN A 27 9.63 10.71 4.51
C ASN A 27 10.23 9.94 3.32
N LYS A 28 11.37 10.42 2.83
CA LYS A 28 12.13 9.81 1.74
C LYS A 28 13.38 9.19 2.33
N GLY A 29 13.76 8.03 1.81
CA GLY A 29 15.01 7.38 2.19
C GLY A 29 16.20 8.24 1.75
N GLU A 30 17.18 8.39 2.64
CA GLU A 30 18.36 9.23 2.42
C GLU A 30 19.21 8.78 1.22
N VAL A 31 19.20 7.49 0.88
CA VAL A 31 20.04 6.93 -0.20
C VAL A 31 19.32 6.95 -1.55
N THR A 32 18.07 6.49 -1.58
CA THR A 32 17.35 6.27 -2.86
C THR A 32 16.43 7.43 -3.24
N GLY A 33 16.05 8.29 -2.28
CA GLY A 33 15.02 9.31 -2.48
C GLY A 33 13.61 8.75 -2.69
N PHE A 34 13.42 7.44 -2.57
CA PHE A 34 12.09 6.82 -2.60
C PHE A 34 11.39 6.99 -1.26
N ASN A 35 10.06 7.03 -1.30
CA ASN A 35 9.26 7.14 -0.09
C ASN A 35 9.54 5.97 0.86
N ILE A 36 9.64 6.27 2.15
CA ILE A 36 9.67 5.30 3.24
C ILE A 36 8.53 5.63 4.22
N PRO A 37 7.88 4.62 4.81
CA PRO A 37 8.14 3.21 4.58
C PRO A 37 7.60 2.73 3.21
N ARG A 38 8.18 1.63 2.69
CA ARG A 38 7.71 0.99 1.44
C ARG A 38 7.98 -0.50 1.42
N PHE A 39 7.13 -1.24 0.73
CA PHE A 39 7.30 -2.69 0.58
C PHE A 39 8.20 -3.08 -0.59
N VAL A 40 9.05 -4.06 -0.33
CA VAL A 40 9.92 -4.77 -1.28
C VAL A 40 9.84 -6.28 -0.98
N SER A 41 10.55 -7.09 -1.75
CA SER A 41 10.60 -8.55 -1.50
C SER A 41 12.01 -9.09 -1.52
N ILE A 42 12.23 -10.19 -0.82
CA ILE A 42 13.49 -10.93 -0.86
C ILE A 42 13.73 -11.52 -2.25
N LYS A 43 14.95 -11.37 -2.76
CA LYS A 43 15.35 -11.82 -4.10
C LYS A 43 15.65 -13.32 -4.19
N SER A 44 16.23 -13.91 -3.14
CA SER A 44 16.69 -15.31 -3.10
C SER A 44 16.20 -16.06 -1.85
N ASP A 45 16.41 -17.36 -1.83
CA ASP A 45 16.20 -18.27 -0.69
C ASP A 45 17.39 -18.32 0.29
N ASP A 46 18.34 -17.39 0.16
CA ASP A 46 19.40 -17.17 1.13
C ASP A 46 19.57 -15.66 1.33
N SER A 47 19.04 -15.14 2.43
CA SER A 47 19.10 -13.71 2.74
C SER A 47 19.22 -13.48 4.23
N ASN A 48 20.27 -12.74 4.61
CA ASN A 48 20.60 -12.50 6.01
C ASN A 48 20.10 -11.13 6.46
N LEU A 49 19.27 -11.14 7.50
CA LEU A 49 18.93 -9.97 8.30
C LEU A 49 19.98 -9.83 9.41
N ARG A 50 20.56 -8.65 9.56
CA ARG A 50 21.59 -8.36 10.56
C ARG A 50 21.10 -7.34 11.58
N VAL A 51 21.76 -7.30 12.74
CA VAL A 51 21.46 -6.32 13.80
C VAL A 51 21.80 -4.88 13.38
N GLY A 52 22.81 -4.70 12.54
CA GLY A 52 23.28 -3.38 12.09
C GLY A 52 23.70 -3.35 10.61
N PRO A 53 23.92 -2.15 10.04
CA PRO A 53 24.19 -1.94 8.62
C PRO A 53 25.65 -2.21 8.25
N SER A 54 26.16 -3.40 8.60
CA SER A 54 27.50 -3.85 8.23
C SER A 54 27.59 -5.37 8.28
N MET A 55 28.50 -5.96 7.49
CA MET A 55 28.77 -7.39 7.49
C MET A 55 29.35 -7.88 8.82
N ASN A 56 29.91 -6.98 9.63
CA ASN A 56 30.48 -7.29 10.94
C ASN A 56 29.42 -7.49 12.03
N TYR A 57 28.18 -7.04 11.82
CA TYR A 57 27.10 -7.29 12.76
C TYR A 57 26.60 -8.72 12.65
N PRO A 58 26.22 -9.36 13.77
CA PRO A 58 25.69 -10.72 13.75
C PRO A 58 24.40 -10.83 12.93
N ILE A 59 24.17 -12.02 12.38
CA ILE A 59 22.93 -12.38 11.69
C ILE A 59 21.85 -12.59 12.75
N LEU A 60 20.74 -11.87 12.61
CA LEU A 60 19.55 -12.01 13.44
C LEU A 60 18.64 -13.11 12.90
N ILE A 61 18.41 -13.12 11.58
CA ILE A 61 17.53 -14.07 10.89
C ILE A 61 18.16 -14.43 9.55
N LYS A 62 18.11 -15.72 9.20
CA LYS A 62 18.36 -16.19 7.84
C LYS A 62 17.03 -16.54 7.19
N TYR A 63 16.61 -15.74 6.22
CA TYR A 63 15.44 -16.02 5.40
C TYR A 63 15.79 -17.07 4.35
N ILE A 64 15.01 -18.15 4.34
CA ILE A 64 15.18 -19.30 3.43
C ILE A 64 14.13 -19.35 2.31
N GLN A 65 13.34 -18.28 2.15
CA GLN A 65 12.23 -18.23 1.21
C GLN A 65 12.31 -16.97 0.36
N LYS A 66 12.43 -17.17 -0.96
CA LYS A 66 12.33 -16.09 -1.94
C LYS A 66 10.96 -15.41 -1.87
N ASN A 67 10.91 -14.16 -2.34
CA ASN A 67 9.69 -13.36 -2.45
C ASN A 67 9.02 -12.99 -1.11
N MET A 68 9.63 -13.29 0.04
CA MET A 68 9.07 -12.83 1.32
C MET A 68 9.01 -11.28 1.32
N PRO A 69 7.84 -10.69 1.56
CA PRO A 69 7.72 -9.24 1.57
C PRO A 69 8.33 -8.66 2.84
N LEU A 70 8.91 -7.47 2.70
CA LEU A 70 9.55 -6.71 3.77
C LEU A 70 9.20 -5.23 3.63
N GLU A 71 8.97 -4.54 4.74
CA GLU A 71 8.77 -3.10 4.78
C GLU A 71 10.11 -2.41 5.03
N ILE A 72 10.65 -1.69 4.05
CA ILE A 72 11.78 -0.78 4.27
C ILE A 72 11.28 0.38 5.11
N VAL A 73 11.91 0.60 6.26
CA VAL A 73 11.62 1.70 7.18
C VAL A 73 12.73 2.74 7.21
N ASP A 74 13.95 2.37 6.84
CA ASP A 74 15.11 3.28 6.79
C ASP A 74 16.18 2.79 5.79
N GLU A 75 17.13 3.66 5.46
CA GLU A 75 18.22 3.39 4.53
C GLU A 75 19.55 3.89 5.09
N TYR A 76 20.63 3.15 4.83
CA TYR A 76 21.99 3.59 5.13
C TYR A 76 22.95 2.96 4.14
N ASP A 77 23.60 3.77 3.30
CA ASP A 77 24.48 3.30 2.22
C ASP A 77 23.87 2.12 1.40
N VAL A 78 24.47 0.93 1.44
CA VAL A 78 23.97 -0.27 0.74
C VAL A 78 22.99 -1.10 1.57
N TRP A 79 22.62 -0.65 2.76
CA TRP A 79 21.76 -1.35 3.71
C TRP A 79 20.37 -0.74 3.78
N ARG A 80 19.37 -1.59 3.98
CA ARG A 80 17.99 -1.19 4.20
C ARG A 80 17.57 -1.71 5.55
N GLN A 81 17.11 -0.83 6.43
CA GLN A 81 16.43 -1.26 7.63
C GLN A 81 15.03 -1.72 7.22
N VAL A 82 14.70 -2.95 7.57
CA VAL A 82 13.45 -3.59 7.19
C VAL A 82 12.70 -4.06 8.41
N LYS A 83 11.38 -4.18 8.25
CA LYS A 83 10.46 -4.77 9.18
C LYS A 83 9.69 -5.91 8.50
N ASP A 84 9.65 -7.07 9.13
CA ASP A 84 8.90 -8.22 8.62
C ASP A 84 7.46 -8.30 9.17
N PHE A 85 6.72 -9.31 8.71
CA PHE A 85 5.33 -9.53 9.13
C PHE A 85 5.18 -9.99 10.60
N HIS A 86 6.27 -10.43 11.22
CA HIS A 86 6.37 -10.71 12.65
C HIS A 86 6.83 -9.48 13.46
N ASN A 87 6.89 -8.30 12.84
CA ASN A 87 7.33 -7.06 13.48
C ASN A 87 8.82 -7.11 13.92
N GLN A 88 9.62 -8.02 13.37
CA GLN A 88 11.06 -8.07 13.59
C GLN A 88 11.75 -7.05 12.70
N THR A 89 12.74 -6.35 13.26
CA THR A 89 13.48 -5.31 12.56
C THR A 89 14.96 -5.64 12.46
N GLY A 90 15.59 -5.20 11.38
CA GLY A 90 17.03 -5.38 11.17
C GLY A 90 17.47 -4.80 9.84
N TRP A 91 18.73 -5.04 9.50
CA TRP A 91 19.38 -4.50 8.31
C TRP A 91 19.66 -5.60 7.29
N ILE A 92 19.26 -5.36 6.04
CA ILE A 92 19.49 -6.27 4.92
C ILE A 92 20.23 -5.54 3.80
N HIS A 93 21.16 -6.24 3.16
CA HIS A 93 21.93 -5.68 2.04
C HIS A 93 21.03 -5.53 0.80
N LYS A 94 21.09 -4.39 0.11
CA LYS A 94 20.20 -4.08 -1.03
C LYS A 94 20.22 -5.11 -2.16
N SER A 95 21.34 -5.82 -2.36
CA SER A 95 21.46 -6.85 -3.41
C SER A 95 20.57 -8.07 -3.16
N LEU A 96 20.12 -8.28 -1.92
CA LEU A 96 19.23 -9.36 -1.50
C LEU A 96 17.75 -8.98 -1.65
N LEU A 97 17.47 -7.74 -2.08
CA LEU A 97 16.12 -7.22 -2.26
C LEU A 97 15.80 -7.02 -3.75
N LYS A 98 14.50 -7.05 -4.06
CA LYS A 98 13.95 -6.69 -5.35
C LYS A 98 12.66 -5.88 -5.19
N GLY A 99 12.35 -5.07 -6.20
CA GLY A 99 11.18 -4.19 -6.20
C GLY A 99 9.84 -4.90 -6.45
N ASP A 100 9.86 -6.15 -6.94
CA ASP A 100 8.65 -6.93 -7.16
C ASP A 100 7.82 -7.00 -5.87
N ARG A 101 6.51 -6.76 -5.99
CA ARG A 101 5.61 -6.70 -4.85
C ARG A 101 4.98 -8.06 -4.59
N TYR A 102 5.24 -8.58 -3.41
CA TYR A 102 4.56 -9.73 -2.86
C TYR A 102 3.81 -9.34 -1.60
N VAL A 103 2.82 -10.16 -1.24
CA VAL A 103 1.97 -9.98 -0.06
C VAL A 103 1.79 -11.32 0.63
N ILE A 104 1.52 -11.27 1.93
CA ILE A 104 1.18 -12.46 2.73
C ILE A 104 -0.32 -12.45 2.99
N ILE A 105 -0.97 -13.59 2.77
CA ILE A 105 -2.37 -13.79 3.17
C ILE A 105 -2.41 -13.90 4.70
N SER A 106 -2.70 -12.81 5.41
CA SER A 106 -2.64 -12.81 6.88
C SER A 106 -3.52 -11.74 7.50
N TYR A 107 -4.80 -12.07 7.69
CA TYR A 107 -5.68 -11.26 8.53
C TYR A 107 -6.79 -12.13 9.14
N GLN A 108 -6.96 -12.06 10.46
CA GLN A 108 -7.97 -12.83 11.22
C GLN A 108 -7.60 -14.30 11.44
N ASN A 109 -8.35 -14.94 12.35
CA ASN A 109 -8.20 -16.35 12.76
C ASN A 109 -8.76 -17.34 11.72
N LEU A 110 -8.76 -16.96 10.44
CA LEU A 110 -9.23 -17.80 9.34
C LEU A 110 -8.07 -18.60 8.74
N GLN A 111 -8.35 -19.84 8.36
CA GLN A 111 -7.38 -20.69 7.66
C GLN A 111 -7.40 -20.49 6.15
N LYS A 112 -8.54 -20.08 5.59
CA LYS A 112 -8.76 -19.91 4.14
C LYS A 112 -9.51 -18.62 3.84
N TYR A 113 -9.25 -18.06 2.66
CA TYR A 113 -9.83 -16.81 2.19
C TYR A 113 -10.37 -16.97 0.77
N ASN A 114 -11.48 -16.31 0.48
CA ASN A 114 -12.11 -16.35 -0.84
C ASN A 114 -11.34 -15.52 -1.86
N LEU A 115 -11.13 -16.10 -3.04
CA LEU A 115 -10.73 -15.40 -4.25
C LEU A 115 -11.95 -15.15 -5.12
N HIS A 116 -12.04 -13.96 -5.69
CA HIS A 116 -13.16 -13.54 -6.53
C HIS A 116 -12.69 -13.28 -7.97
N ASN A 117 -13.57 -13.47 -8.95
CA ASN A 117 -13.27 -13.14 -10.35
C ASN A 117 -13.15 -11.62 -10.60
N GLN A 118 -13.82 -10.82 -9.78
CA GLN A 118 -13.77 -9.37 -9.76
C GLN A 118 -14.08 -8.86 -8.34
N PRO A 119 -13.84 -7.57 -8.02
CA PRO A 119 -14.29 -6.98 -6.76
C PRO A 119 -15.78 -7.22 -6.53
N ASN A 120 -16.15 -7.73 -5.35
CA ASN A 120 -17.52 -8.12 -4.99
C ASN A 120 -18.17 -9.17 -5.94
N GLY A 121 -17.36 -9.88 -6.73
CA GLY A 121 -17.81 -10.86 -7.71
C GLY A 121 -18.05 -12.26 -7.13
N LYS A 122 -18.17 -13.24 -8.02
CA LYS A 122 -18.32 -14.66 -7.66
C LYS A 122 -17.02 -15.20 -7.08
N ILE A 123 -17.13 -16.09 -6.10
CA ILE A 123 -15.99 -16.84 -5.56
C ILE A 123 -15.53 -17.84 -6.62
N ILE A 124 -14.25 -17.81 -6.95
CA ILE A 124 -13.60 -18.69 -7.94
C ILE A 124 -12.57 -19.63 -7.32
N GLY A 125 -12.25 -19.44 -6.04
CA GLY A 125 -11.27 -20.26 -5.35
C GLY A 125 -11.06 -19.87 -3.90
N LEU A 126 -10.23 -20.65 -3.22
CA LEU A 126 -9.79 -20.42 -1.85
C LEU A 126 -8.27 -20.38 -1.81
N ILE A 127 -7.73 -19.52 -0.95
CA ILE A 127 -6.29 -19.47 -0.66
C ILE A 127 -6.05 -19.62 0.84
N ASN A 128 -5.01 -20.37 1.21
CA ASN A 128 -4.66 -20.59 2.60
C ASN A 128 -3.96 -19.35 3.21
N LYS A 129 -4.10 -19.21 4.53
CA LYS A 129 -3.31 -18.27 5.33
C LYS A 129 -1.81 -18.54 5.15
N ASN A 130 -0.98 -17.50 5.33
CA ASN A 130 0.48 -17.49 5.24
C ASN A 130 1.06 -17.75 3.84
N ASN A 131 0.22 -17.94 2.82
CA ASN A 131 0.69 -17.99 1.44
C ASN A 131 1.30 -16.64 1.04
N ILE A 132 2.45 -16.71 0.37
CA ILE A 132 3.14 -15.57 -0.22
C ILE A 132 2.74 -15.51 -1.69
N VAL A 133 2.13 -14.40 -2.11
CA VAL A 133 1.57 -14.25 -3.46
C VAL A 133 2.00 -12.95 -4.10
N GLU A 134 2.07 -12.94 -5.43
CA GLU A 134 2.47 -11.76 -6.17
C GLU A 134 1.30 -10.76 -6.23
N LEU A 135 1.58 -9.49 -5.93
CA LEU A 135 0.62 -8.41 -6.05
C LEU A 135 0.65 -7.85 -7.47
N LYS A 136 -0.45 -8.01 -8.21
CA LYS A 136 -0.57 -7.50 -9.58
C LYS A 136 -1.16 -6.11 -9.64
N LYS A 137 -2.22 -5.85 -8.87
CA LYS A 137 -2.92 -4.56 -8.81
C LYS A 137 -3.56 -4.40 -7.44
N CYS A 138 -3.65 -3.18 -6.93
CA CYS A 138 -4.49 -2.93 -5.77
C CYS A 138 -5.29 -1.64 -5.88
N LEU A 139 -6.59 -1.76 -5.62
CA LEU A 139 -7.58 -0.71 -5.50
C LEU A 139 -7.75 -0.31 -4.04
N ILE A 140 -8.79 0.47 -3.71
CA ILE A 140 -9.03 0.91 -2.33
C ILE A 140 -9.26 -0.25 -1.34
N ASP A 141 -10.08 -1.23 -1.68
CA ASP A 141 -10.46 -2.35 -0.79
C ASP A 141 -10.09 -3.72 -1.34
N TRP A 142 -9.64 -3.79 -2.58
CA TRP A 142 -9.45 -5.04 -3.32
C TRP A 142 -8.09 -5.06 -3.99
N CYS A 143 -7.36 -6.17 -3.85
CA CYS A 143 -6.15 -6.40 -4.61
C CYS A 143 -6.33 -7.61 -5.54
N LEU A 144 -5.80 -7.48 -6.75
CA LEU A 144 -5.60 -8.58 -7.68
C LEU A 144 -4.25 -9.23 -7.35
N ILE A 145 -4.29 -10.52 -7.04
CA ILE A 145 -3.10 -11.33 -6.76
C ILE A 145 -2.93 -12.42 -7.82
N ASN A 146 -1.69 -12.85 -8.00
CA ASN A 146 -1.33 -14.03 -8.79
C ASN A 146 -0.81 -15.13 -7.86
N TYR A 147 -1.51 -16.25 -7.84
CA TYR A 147 -1.17 -17.43 -7.05
C TYR A 147 -1.07 -18.63 -7.99
N ASP A 148 0.15 -19.18 -8.14
CA ASP A 148 0.47 -20.30 -9.03
C ASP A 148 -0.07 -20.12 -10.47
N GLY A 149 0.06 -18.91 -11.01
CA GLY A 149 -0.41 -18.56 -12.36
C GLY A 149 -1.88 -18.19 -12.46
N ASN A 150 -2.65 -18.34 -11.38
CA ASN A 150 -4.07 -18.01 -11.34
C ASN A 150 -4.30 -16.62 -10.74
N LEU A 151 -5.06 -15.81 -11.47
CA LEU A 151 -5.44 -14.47 -11.04
C LEU A 151 -6.73 -14.52 -10.20
N GLY A 152 -6.74 -13.79 -9.08
CA GLY A 152 -7.92 -13.67 -8.23
C GLY A 152 -7.92 -12.38 -7.43
N TRP A 153 -9.12 -11.84 -7.22
CA TRP A 153 -9.33 -10.66 -6.38
C TRP A 153 -9.55 -11.08 -4.93
N ILE A 154 -8.86 -10.43 -4.01
CA ILE A 154 -8.99 -10.62 -2.57
C ILE A 154 -9.16 -9.27 -1.87
N LEU A 155 -9.88 -9.26 -0.76
CA LEU A 155 -10.01 -8.07 0.08
C LEU A 155 -8.64 -7.64 0.60
N LYS A 156 -8.26 -6.38 0.39
CA LYS A 156 -6.99 -5.79 0.83
C LYS A 156 -6.75 -5.98 2.31
N LYS A 157 -7.81 -5.84 3.13
CA LYS A 157 -7.72 -6.06 4.58
C LYS A 157 -7.15 -7.44 4.93
N ASN A 158 -7.26 -8.43 4.03
CA ASN A 158 -6.76 -9.79 4.23
C ASN A 158 -5.26 -9.95 3.98
N LEU A 159 -4.57 -8.88 3.59
CA LEU A 159 -3.19 -8.91 3.13
C LEU A 159 -2.27 -8.15 4.08
N TRP A 160 -1.09 -8.71 4.29
CA TRP A 160 0.08 -7.98 4.76
C TRP A 160 1.01 -7.68 3.58
N GLY A 161 1.67 -6.52 3.57
CA GLY A 161 2.49 -6.07 2.43
C GLY A 161 1.83 -5.00 1.54
N VAL A 162 0.69 -4.43 1.97
CA VAL A 162 -0.03 -3.34 1.30
C VAL A 162 -0.55 -2.37 2.36
N TYR A 163 -0.40 -1.05 2.15
CA TYR A 163 -0.98 -0.07 3.08
C TYR A 163 -2.49 0.09 2.87
N LYS A 164 -3.20 0.44 3.95
CA LYS A 164 -4.67 0.62 3.93
C LYS A 164 -5.16 1.52 2.79
N LYS A 165 -4.44 2.61 2.51
CA LYS A 165 -4.78 3.60 1.46
C LYS A 165 -3.95 3.44 0.18
N GLU A 166 -3.12 2.41 0.08
CA GLU A 166 -2.27 2.21 -1.09
C GLU A 166 -3.11 1.86 -2.32
N ILE A 167 -2.81 2.51 -3.44
CA ILE A 167 -3.29 2.12 -4.75
C ILE A 167 -2.05 1.74 -5.56
N TYR A 168 -2.05 0.55 -6.14
CA TYR A 168 -0.86 -0.06 -6.74
C TYR A 168 -1.14 -0.55 -8.16
N ASN A 169 -0.20 -0.26 -9.07
CA ASN A 169 -0.20 -0.68 -10.47
C ASN A 169 -1.55 -0.45 -11.17
N ILE A 170 -2.10 0.75 -10.95
CA ILE A 170 -3.21 1.29 -11.72
C ILE A 170 -2.66 2.13 -12.85
N ASN A 171 -3.25 2.02 -14.03
CA ASN A 171 -2.91 2.91 -15.12
C ASN A 171 -3.26 4.36 -14.71
N HIS A 172 -2.49 5.36 -15.13
CA HIS A 172 -2.64 6.75 -14.67
C HIS A 172 -4.05 7.33 -14.91
N THR A 173 -4.81 6.78 -15.86
CA THR A 173 -6.19 7.16 -16.18
C THR A 173 -7.25 6.45 -15.32
N GLN A 174 -6.88 5.38 -14.62
CA GLN A 174 -7.81 4.56 -13.84
C GLN A 174 -8.55 5.33 -12.73
N PRO A 175 -7.93 6.28 -11.99
CA PRO A 175 -8.64 7.08 -10.99
C PRO A 175 -9.77 7.92 -11.59
N ILE A 176 -9.57 8.44 -12.81
CA ILE A 176 -10.59 9.21 -13.54
C ILE A 176 -11.74 8.29 -13.95
N ILE A 177 -11.41 7.07 -14.41
CA ILE A 177 -12.39 6.05 -14.78
C ILE A 177 -13.21 5.62 -13.55
N GLU A 178 -12.59 5.39 -12.40
CA GLU A 178 -13.29 5.06 -11.15
C GLU A 178 -14.20 6.21 -10.67
N LEU A 179 -13.74 7.46 -10.78
CA LEU A 179 -14.55 8.63 -10.49
C LEU A 179 -15.78 8.70 -11.42
N TYR A 180 -15.59 8.46 -12.72
CA TYR A 180 -16.67 8.40 -13.70
C TYR A 180 -17.71 7.33 -13.33
N TRP A 181 -17.29 6.09 -13.04
CA TRP A 181 -18.21 5.01 -12.67
C TRP A 181 -18.98 5.30 -11.39
N LYS A 182 -18.31 5.85 -10.37
CA LYS A 182 -18.95 6.23 -9.11
C LYS A 182 -20.00 7.32 -9.29
N ILE A 183 -19.71 8.32 -10.13
CA ILE A 183 -20.67 9.38 -10.49
C ILE A 183 -21.84 8.75 -11.25
N ASN A 184 -21.58 7.90 -12.24
CA ASN A 184 -22.63 7.28 -13.05
C ASN A 184 -23.55 6.38 -12.22
N GLU A 185 -23.00 5.56 -11.32
CA GLU A 185 -23.77 4.73 -10.39
C GLU A 185 -24.62 5.59 -9.44
N SER A 186 -24.08 6.71 -8.95
CA SER A 186 -24.82 7.66 -8.11
C SER A 186 -25.94 8.36 -8.88
N ILE A 187 -25.69 8.78 -10.12
CA ILE A 187 -26.71 9.37 -11.00
C ILE A 187 -27.82 8.37 -11.27
N SER A 188 -27.47 7.14 -11.64
CA SER A 188 -28.42 6.06 -11.91
C SER A 188 -29.27 5.71 -10.69
N LYS A 189 -28.67 5.70 -9.50
CA LYS A 189 -29.33 5.27 -8.26
C LYS A 189 -30.18 6.37 -7.61
N TYR A 190 -29.77 7.63 -7.72
CA TYR A 190 -30.38 8.72 -6.96
C TYR A 190 -31.00 9.81 -7.83
N ILE A 191 -30.45 10.11 -9.01
CA ILE A 191 -30.89 11.26 -9.82
C ILE A 191 -31.92 10.85 -10.88
N ILE A 192 -31.69 9.77 -11.63
CA ILE A 192 -32.64 9.29 -12.66
C ILE A 192 -34.04 9.00 -12.06
N PRO A 193 -34.17 8.31 -10.91
CA PRO A 193 -35.49 8.05 -10.31
C PRO A 193 -36.23 9.31 -9.83
N LEU A 194 -35.53 10.41 -9.56
CA LEU A 194 -36.14 11.70 -9.18
C LEU A 194 -36.65 12.50 -10.39
N ILE A 195 -36.08 12.26 -11.58
CA ILE A 195 -36.44 12.96 -12.82
C ILE A 195 -37.63 12.27 -13.52
N TYR A 196 -37.73 10.94 -13.44
CA TYR A 196 -38.73 10.15 -14.17
C TYR A 196 -39.96 9.74 -13.35
N ASN A 197 -40.03 10.07 -12.05
CA ASN A 197 -41.23 9.88 -11.20
C ASN A 197 -42.05 11.17 -11.04
N LYS A 198 -42.15 11.99 -12.10
CA LYS A 198 -43.01 13.17 -12.13
C LYS A 198 -44.02 13.08 -13.26
#